data_AF-A0A0S8KWG3-F1
#
_entry.id   AF-A0A0S8KWG3-F1
#
_cell.length_a   1.000
_cell.length_b   1.000
_cell.length_c   1.000
_cell.angle_alpha   90.00
_cell.angle_beta   90.00
_cell.angle_gamma   90.00
#
_symmetry.space_group_name_H-M   'P 1'
#
loop_
_entity.id
_entity.type
_entity.pdbx_description
1 polymer ?
#
loop_
_entity_poly.entity_id
_entity_poly.type
_entity_poly.pdbx_seq_one_letter_code
_entity_poly.pdbx_strand_id
1 'polypeptide(L)'
;MDCRNTVQRIVAILVVVGISFPVLADPVYTYGGDFNLPILDPSGPGGLMTMAAIEVPDPFIIRDLDVHISITHTSVFDLQLFVQSPFGKRICLNMYDFTEFFEGADYKQTIFDDEADVSIEEGEPPFTGRFRPKAIDPLNRLEVFAGESAYGFWQLQIYDMWPADTGTLDSFEIVITTPEPAAAILLMLGVGLLSLFKPCRDT
;
A
#
# COMPACT_ATOMS: atom_id res chain seq x y z
N MET A 1 -40.34 61.08 -20.08
CA MET A 1 -39.51 60.12 -20.84
C MET A 1 -39.41 58.89 -19.98
N ASP A 2 -40.19 57.87 -20.36
CA ASP A 2 -40.50 56.69 -19.57
C ASP A 2 -39.52 55.58 -19.95
N CYS A 3 -38.66 55.16 -19.01
CA CYS A 3 -37.70 54.08 -19.23
C CYS A 3 -38.35 52.77 -18.75
N ARG A 4 -38.99 52.06 -19.67
CA ARG A 4 -39.56 50.73 -19.42
C ARG A 4 -38.45 49.72 -19.12
N ASN A 5 -38.31 49.36 -17.84
CA ASN A 5 -37.54 48.20 -17.39
C ASN A 5 -38.13 46.90 -17.96
N THR A 6 -37.49 46.35 -18.99
CA THR A 6 -37.80 45.01 -19.49
C THR A 6 -36.87 44.03 -18.79
N VAL A 7 -37.31 43.45 -17.67
CA VAL A 7 -36.58 42.38 -17.00
C VAL A 7 -36.71 41.12 -17.86
N GLN A 8 -35.70 40.88 -18.70
CA GLN A 8 -35.59 39.66 -19.49
C GLN A 8 -35.22 38.51 -18.53
N ARG A 9 -36.21 37.73 -18.09
CA ARG A 9 -35.98 36.52 -17.29
C ARG A 9 -35.36 35.46 -18.19
N ILE A 10 -34.02 35.37 -18.18
CA ILE A 10 -33.29 34.26 -18.80
C ILE A 10 -33.47 33.04 -17.88
N VAL A 11 -34.34 32.12 -18.29
CA VAL A 11 -34.43 30.79 -17.66
C VAL A 11 -33.28 29.97 -18.23
N ALA A 12 -32.19 29.85 -17.47
CA ALA A 12 -31.12 28.91 -17.77
C ALA A 12 -31.64 27.49 -17.49
N ILE A 13 -32.04 26.77 -18.54
CA ILE A 13 -32.34 25.33 -18.44
C ILE A 13 -31.00 24.62 -18.33
N LEU A 14 -30.65 24.19 -17.11
CA LEU A 14 -29.50 23.33 -16.87
C LEU A 14 -29.85 21.93 -17.41
N VAL A 15 -29.48 21.65 -18.67
CA VAL A 15 -29.53 20.28 -19.20
C VAL A 15 -28.37 19.52 -18.55
N VAL A 16 -28.65 18.85 -17.43
CA VAL A 16 -27.75 17.84 -16.89
C VAL A 16 -27.82 16.65 -17.83
N VAL A 17 -26.97 16.65 -18.86
CA VAL A 17 -26.68 15.43 -19.61
C VAL A 17 -26.03 14.50 -18.60
N GLY A 18 -26.74 13.46 -18.18
CA GLY A 18 -26.17 12.39 -17.36
C GLY A 18 -25.12 11.67 -18.19
N ILE A 19 -23.89 12.18 -18.18
CA ILE A 19 -22.73 11.45 -18.69
C ILE A 19 -22.49 10.37 -17.65
N SER A 20 -22.99 9.16 -17.91
CA SER A 20 -22.55 7.98 -17.20
C SER A 20 -21.08 7.79 -17.55
N PHE A 21 -20.18 8.28 -16.69
CA PHE A 21 -18.79 7.86 -16.77
C PHE A 21 -18.77 6.37 -16.42
N PRO A 22 -18.19 5.50 -17.27
CA PRO A 22 -17.89 4.17 -16.81
C PRO A 22 -16.95 4.32 -15.61
N VAL A 23 -17.30 3.70 -14.48
CA VAL A 23 -16.35 3.52 -13.37
C VAL A 23 -15.23 2.64 -13.94
N LEU A 24 -14.11 3.25 -14.29
CA LEU A 24 -12.91 2.50 -14.63
C LEU A 24 -12.34 1.96 -13.31
N ALA A 25 -12.03 0.67 -13.30
CA ALA A 25 -11.26 0.10 -12.19
C ALA A 25 -9.89 0.78 -12.14
N ASP A 26 -9.39 1.03 -10.94
CA ASP A 26 -8.06 1.60 -10.76
C ASP A 26 -6.99 0.69 -11.37
N PRO A 27 -5.99 1.24 -12.08
CA PRO A 27 -4.91 0.44 -12.63
C PRO A 27 -4.08 -0.23 -11.53
N VAL A 28 -3.79 -1.52 -11.71
CA VAL A 28 -3.00 -2.35 -10.80
C VAL A 28 -1.72 -2.79 -11.50
N TYR A 29 -0.59 -2.67 -10.80
CA TYR A 29 0.74 -3.06 -11.27
C TYR A 29 1.41 -3.98 -10.26
N THR A 30 2.00 -5.08 -10.72
CA THR A 30 2.73 -6.03 -9.88
C THR A 30 4.21 -5.96 -10.19
N TYR A 31 5.04 -5.82 -9.17
CA TYR A 31 6.49 -5.87 -9.26
C TYR A 31 7.03 -6.88 -8.26
N GLY A 32 7.95 -7.73 -8.71
CA GLY A 32 8.56 -8.75 -7.86
C GLY A 32 8.83 -10.03 -8.62
N GLY A 33 8.95 -11.12 -7.87
CA GLY A 33 9.06 -12.45 -8.44
C GLY A 33 9.68 -13.44 -7.45
N ASP A 34 10.27 -14.48 -8.02
CA ASP A 34 10.93 -15.53 -7.25
C ASP A 34 12.23 -15.02 -6.64
N PHE A 35 12.37 -15.29 -5.34
CA PHE A 35 13.60 -15.13 -4.60
C PHE A 35 14.08 -16.53 -4.20
N ASN A 36 15.39 -16.71 -4.04
CA ASN A 36 15.94 -17.94 -3.48
C ASN A 36 17.01 -17.54 -2.48
N LEU A 37 16.59 -16.69 -1.54
CA LEU A 37 17.47 -16.09 -0.56
C LEU A 37 17.38 -16.89 0.72
N PRO A 38 18.50 -17.46 1.21
CA PRO A 38 18.48 -18.21 2.45
C PRO A 38 18.24 -17.27 3.63
N ILE A 39 17.36 -17.71 4.52
CA ILE A 39 17.22 -17.20 5.88
C ILE A 39 18.13 -18.10 6.72
N LEU A 40 19.28 -17.55 7.11
CA LEU A 40 20.30 -18.28 7.84
C LEU A 40 20.10 -18.10 9.34
N ASP A 41 20.31 -19.19 10.07
CA ASP A 41 20.34 -19.21 11.52
C ASP A 41 21.34 -18.16 12.01
N PRO A 42 20.91 -17.23 12.86
CA PRO A 42 21.78 -16.18 13.31
C PRO A 42 22.81 -16.76 14.29
N SER A 43 24.11 -16.47 14.10
CA SER A 43 25.17 -16.91 15.03
C SER A 43 25.12 -16.22 16.41
N GLY A 44 23.99 -15.61 16.77
CA GLY A 44 23.65 -14.81 17.95
C GLY A 44 22.22 -14.22 17.77
N PRO A 45 21.65 -13.48 18.73
CA PRO A 45 20.30 -12.93 18.56
C PRO A 45 20.22 -11.90 17.42
N GLY A 46 19.30 -12.11 16.46
CA GLY A 46 18.86 -11.10 15.50
C GLY A 46 19.63 -10.99 14.18
N GLY A 47 19.71 -12.08 13.41
CA GLY A 47 20.32 -12.07 12.09
C GLY A 47 19.39 -11.46 11.05
N LEU A 48 19.72 -10.26 10.58
CA LEU A 48 19.12 -9.73 9.36
C LEU A 48 19.54 -10.60 8.17
N MET A 49 18.57 -11.13 7.43
CA MET A 49 18.86 -11.82 6.18
C MET A 49 19.35 -10.87 5.09
N THR A 50 19.86 -11.45 3.99
CA THR A 50 20.12 -10.66 2.78
C THR A 50 18.83 -9.98 2.31
N MET A 51 18.85 -8.64 2.25
CA MET A 51 17.67 -7.87 1.89
C MET A 51 17.18 -8.22 0.48
N ALA A 52 15.90 -8.56 0.35
CA ALA A 52 15.24 -8.72 -0.93
C ALA A 52 14.79 -7.36 -1.44
N ALA A 53 15.24 -6.97 -2.64
CA ALA A 53 14.94 -5.66 -3.21
C ALA A 53 14.25 -5.79 -4.57
N ILE A 54 13.21 -4.99 -4.78
CA ILE A 54 12.46 -4.88 -6.03
C ILE A 54 12.62 -3.44 -6.54
N GLU A 55 12.99 -3.27 -7.81
CA GLU A 55 13.01 -1.95 -8.45
C GLU A 55 11.65 -1.67 -9.10
N VAL A 56 11.04 -0.55 -8.72
CA VAL A 56 9.88 0.02 -9.41
C VAL A 56 10.39 1.18 -10.27
N PRO A 57 10.40 1.04 -11.61
CA PRO A 57 10.93 2.06 -12.51
C PRO A 57 9.96 3.23 -12.74
N ASP A 58 8.69 3.06 -12.37
CA ASP A 58 7.62 4.00 -12.67
C ASP A 58 7.26 4.88 -11.46
N PRO A 59 7.16 6.22 -11.61
CA PRO A 59 6.81 7.14 -10.52
C PRO A 59 5.30 7.23 -10.31
N PHE A 60 4.65 6.08 -10.13
CA PHE A 60 3.22 6.03 -9.82
C PHE A 60 2.93 6.62 -8.44
N ILE A 61 1.80 7.30 -8.31
CA ILE A 61 1.28 7.66 -7.00
C ILE A 61 0.48 6.46 -6.47
N ILE A 62 0.88 5.97 -5.31
CA ILE A 62 0.23 4.83 -4.66
C ILE A 62 -1.13 5.27 -4.15
N ARG A 63 -2.19 4.56 -4.55
CA ARG A 63 -3.48 4.62 -3.86
C ARG A 63 -3.55 3.56 -2.77
N ASP A 64 -3.04 2.39 -3.09
CA ASP A 64 -3.13 1.18 -2.26
C ASP A 64 -1.97 0.23 -2.62
N LEU A 65 -1.54 -0.58 -1.64
CA LEU A 65 -0.37 -1.45 -1.72
C LEU A 65 -0.66 -2.78 -1.00
N ASP A 66 -0.64 -3.88 -1.75
CA ASP A 66 -0.58 -5.23 -1.18
C ASP A 66 0.86 -5.77 -1.22
N VAL A 67 1.25 -6.54 -0.21
CA VAL A 67 2.56 -7.21 -0.15
C VAL A 67 2.38 -8.72 -0.17
N HIS A 68 2.92 -9.38 -1.20
CA HIS A 68 2.84 -10.82 -1.37
C HIS A 68 4.19 -11.45 -1.01
N ILE A 69 4.15 -12.51 -0.20
CA ILE A 69 5.34 -13.27 0.16
C ILE A 69 5.08 -14.78 0.14
N SER A 70 6.13 -15.54 -0.16
CA SER A 70 6.22 -16.95 0.19
C SER A 70 7.57 -17.20 0.87
N ILE A 71 7.52 -17.81 2.05
CA ILE A 71 8.69 -18.14 2.86
C ILE A 71 8.53 -19.57 3.35
N THR A 72 9.53 -20.40 3.07
CA THR A 72 9.66 -21.72 3.68
C THR A 72 10.54 -21.57 4.92
N HIS A 73 10.03 -21.86 6.11
CA HIS A 73 10.79 -21.76 7.37
C HIS A 73 10.25 -22.75 8.40
N THR A 74 11.13 -23.40 9.15
CA THR A 74 10.75 -24.43 10.13
C THR A 74 10.00 -23.87 11.34
N SER A 75 10.27 -22.61 11.71
CA SER A 75 9.59 -21.90 12.79
C SER A 75 9.37 -20.42 12.40
N VAL A 76 8.15 -20.03 12.06
CA VAL A 76 7.84 -18.63 11.69
C VAL A 76 7.68 -17.71 12.89
N PHE A 77 7.67 -18.27 14.11
CA PHE A 77 7.72 -17.56 15.37
C PHE A 77 8.97 -16.67 15.49
N ASP A 78 10.08 -17.14 14.93
CA ASP A 78 11.38 -16.47 15.05
C ASP A 78 11.51 -15.27 14.09
N LEU A 79 10.59 -15.17 13.13
CA LEU A 79 10.69 -14.19 12.05
C LEU A 79 10.05 -12.85 12.41
N GLN A 80 10.78 -11.78 12.10
CA GLN A 80 10.24 -10.42 12.02
C GLN A 80 10.31 -9.93 10.58
N LEU A 81 9.17 -9.53 10.03
CA LEU A 81 8.97 -9.18 8.63
C LEU A 81 8.61 -7.71 8.50
N PHE A 82 9.35 -6.99 7.67
CA PHE A 82 9.08 -5.57 7.39
C PHE A 82 9.16 -5.27 5.90
N VAL A 83 8.25 -4.44 5.41
CA VAL A 83 8.36 -3.81 4.10
C VAL A 83 8.82 -2.37 4.26
N GLN A 84 9.73 -1.92 3.40
CA GLN A 84 10.24 -0.56 3.39
C GLN A 84 10.14 0.07 2.00
N SER A 85 9.59 1.30 1.94
CA SER A 85 9.48 2.08 0.72
C SER A 85 10.83 2.71 0.33
N PRO A 86 10.99 3.14 -0.94
CA PRO A 86 12.17 3.86 -1.41
C PRO A 86 12.50 5.12 -0.61
N PHE A 87 11.50 5.71 0.06
CA PHE A 87 11.63 6.92 0.88
C PHE A 87 11.88 6.64 2.37
N GLY A 88 12.01 5.36 2.74
CA GLY A 88 12.40 4.95 4.10
C GLY A 88 11.24 4.76 5.07
N LYS A 89 9.98 4.93 4.65
CA LYS A 89 8.84 4.48 5.45
C LYS A 89 8.89 2.95 5.56
N ARG A 90 8.66 2.44 6.76
CA ARG A 90 8.82 1.01 7.08
C ARG A 90 7.60 0.54 7.88
N ILE A 91 7.02 -0.56 7.44
CA ILE A 91 5.85 -1.18 8.06
C ILE A 91 6.21 -2.60 8.49
N CYS A 92 5.84 -2.96 9.72
CA CYS A 92 5.87 -4.34 10.18
C CYS A 92 4.72 -5.11 9.55
N LEU A 93 5.03 -6.16 8.81
CA LEU A 93 4.03 -7.08 8.25
C LEU A 93 3.59 -8.08 9.33
N ASN A 94 4.57 -8.73 9.94
CA ASN A 94 4.38 -9.59 11.10
C ASN A 94 5.64 -9.57 11.96
N MET A 95 5.49 -9.69 13.27
CA MET A 95 6.61 -9.92 14.18
C MET A 95 6.09 -10.57 15.44
N TYR A 96 6.95 -11.33 16.11
CA TYR A 96 6.64 -11.82 17.43
C TYR A 96 7.26 -10.95 18.52
N ASP A 97 6.52 -10.71 19.61
CA ASP A 97 6.93 -9.86 20.74
C ASP A 97 7.55 -10.65 21.91
N PHE A 98 7.70 -11.97 21.73
CA PHE A 98 8.26 -12.94 22.67
C PHE A 98 7.49 -13.03 24.01
N THR A 99 6.21 -12.64 24.03
CA THR A 99 5.38 -12.72 25.24
C THR A 99 4.59 -14.02 25.36
N GLU A 100 4.22 -14.66 24.26
CA GLU A 100 3.64 -16.00 24.22
C GLU A 100 4.46 -16.88 23.26
N PHE A 101 4.08 -18.13 23.03
CA PHE A 101 4.76 -18.99 22.05
C PHE A 101 3.71 -19.62 21.16
N PHE A 102 4.00 -19.72 19.86
CA PHE A 102 3.21 -20.52 18.94
C PHE A 102 4.13 -21.37 18.07
N GLU A 103 3.68 -22.59 17.79
CA GLU A 103 4.35 -23.46 16.84
C GLU A 103 3.80 -23.22 15.44
N GLY A 104 4.67 -23.30 14.44
CA GLY A 104 4.23 -23.38 13.06
C GLY A 104 5.30 -22.94 12.08
N ALA A 105 5.10 -23.38 10.85
CA ALA A 105 6.02 -23.20 9.75
C ALA A 105 5.36 -22.43 8.61
N ASP A 106 6.19 -21.82 7.80
CA ASP A 106 5.88 -21.21 6.50
C ASP A 106 4.90 -20.02 6.43
N TYR A 107 5.15 -19.19 5.42
CA TYR A 107 4.22 -18.24 4.82
C TYR A 107 3.96 -18.74 3.39
N LYS A 108 2.72 -19.17 3.08
CA LYS A 108 2.39 -19.79 1.79
C LYS A 108 1.44 -18.89 1.00
N GLN A 109 1.98 -18.19 0.00
CA GLN A 109 1.20 -17.23 -0.78
C GLN A 109 0.45 -16.25 0.13
N THR A 110 1.16 -15.74 1.15
CA THR A 110 0.60 -14.80 2.12
C THR A 110 0.51 -13.43 1.47
N ILE A 111 -0.63 -12.79 1.61
CA ILE A 111 -0.91 -11.44 1.13
C ILE A 111 -1.17 -10.56 2.34
N PHE A 112 -0.36 -9.53 2.53
CA PHE A 112 -0.64 -8.47 3.48
C PHE A 112 -1.39 -7.34 2.78
N ASP A 113 -2.56 -7.01 3.32
CA ASP A 113 -3.52 -6.04 2.81
C ASP A 113 -4.28 -5.44 4.00
N ASP A 114 -4.35 -4.11 4.11
CA ASP A 114 -5.05 -3.44 5.22
C ASP A 114 -6.58 -3.63 5.18
N GLU A 115 -7.14 -3.91 4.00
CA GLU A 115 -8.56 -4.20 3.77
C GLU A 115 -8.93 -5.65 4.03
N ALA A 116 -7.98 -6.51 4.41
CA ALA A 116 -8.28 -7.89 4.75
C ALA A 116 -9.21 -8.01 5.97
N ASP A 117 -10.09 -9.02 5.94
CA ASP A 117 -11.05 -9.27 7.03
C ASP A 117 -10.37 -9.70 8.33
N VAL A 118 -9.28 -10.48 8.21
CA VAL A 118 -8.60 -11.19 9.31
C VAL A 118 -7.23 -10.55 9.57
N SER A 119 -6.87 -10.31 10.83
CA SER A 119 -5.51 -9.90 11.18
C SER A 119 -4.55 -11.08 11.09
N ILE A 120 -3.27 -10.84 10.75
CA ILE A 120 -2.24 -11.90 10.84
C ILE A 120 -2.12 -12.46 12.27
N GLU A 121 -2.48 -11.66 13.28
CA GLU A 121 -2.49 -12.06 14.69
C GLU A 121 -3.62 -13.05 15.03
N GLU A 122 -4.64 -13.14 14.18
CA GLU A 122 -5.76 -14.08 14.31
C GLU A 122 -5.57 -15.31 13.41
N GLY A 123 -4.54 -15.31 12.56
CA GLY A 123 -4.17 -16.42 11.69
C GLY A 123 -3.25 -17.42 12.39
N GLU A 124 -3.14 -18.60 11.81
CA GLU A 124 -2.20 -19.65 12.26
C GLU A 124 -1.32 -20.11 11.09
N PRO A 125 -0.06 -20.50 11.33
CA PRO A 125 0.79 -21.06 10.30
C PRO A 125 0.33 -22.46 9.82
N PRO A 126 0.54 -22.83 8.55
CA PRO A 126 1.15 -22.00 7.51
C PRO A 126 0.23 -20.86 7.08
N PHE A 127 0.75 -19.64 7.16
CA PHE A 127 -0.05 -18.45 6.87
C PHE A 127 -0.40 -18.44 5.39
N THR A 128 -1.66 -18.72 5.06
CA THR A 128 -2.12 -18.86 3.66
C THR A 128 -3.29 -17.92 3.42
N GLY A 129 -3.21 -17.13 2.36
CA GLY A 129 -4.25 -16.16 2.01
C GLY A 129 -3.94 -14.75 2.50
N ARG A 130 -4.98 -13.97 2.76
CA ARG A 130 -4.91 -12.52 2.90
C ARG A 130 -5.16 -12.08 4.35
N PHE A 131 -4.26 -11.24 4.86
CA PHE A 131 -4.25 -10.80 6.26
C PHE A 131 -3.91 -9.32 6.37
N ARG A 132 -4.45 -8.67 7.40
CA ARG A 132 -3.95 -7.36 7.80
C ARG A 132 -2.57 -7.50 8.45
N PRO A 133 -1.65 -6.55 8.25
CA PRO A 133 -0.41 -6.50 9.01
C PRO A 133 -0.65 -6.49 10.52
N LYS A 134 0.35 -6.96 11.29
CA LYS A 134 0.30 -6.95 12.76
C LYS A 134 0.08 -5.53 13.29
N ALA A 135 -0.83 -5.37 14.26
CA ALA A 135 -1.18 -4.06 14.79
C ALA A 135 -0.25 -3.62 15.94
N ILE A 136 1.00 -3.27 15.61
CA ILE A 136 1.98 -2.79 16.62
C ILE A 136 1.59 -1.42 17.19
N ASP A 137 1.09 -0.53 16.33
CA ASP A 137 0.56 0.77 16.69
C ASP A 137 -0.51 1.22 15.66
N PRO A 138 -1.27 2.30 15.93
CA PRO A 138 -2.35 2.75 15.04
C PRO A 138 -1.90 3.18 13.64
N LEU A 139 -0.61 3.46 13.43
CA LEU A 139 -0.02 3.88 12.17
C LEU A 139 0.71 2.74 11.45
N ASN A 140 0.84 1.55 12.04
CA ASN A 140 1.45 0.39 11.37
C ASN A 140 0.46 -0.24 10.37
N ARG A 141 0.30 0.40 9.21
CA ARG A 141 -0.62 0.05 8.12
C ARG A 141 0.07 0.27 6.78
N LEU A 142 -0.25 -0.51 5.75
CA LEU A 142 0.26 -0.30 4.38
C LEU A 142 -0.26 1.02 3.78
N GLU A 143 -1.41 1.54 4.24
CA GLU A 143 -1.99 2.83 3.86
C GLU A 143 -1.00 4.01 4.07
N VAL A 144 0.02 3.87 4.93
CA VAL A 144 1.03 4.94 5.11
C VAL A 144 1.78 5.26 3.81
N PHE A 145 1.80 4.33 2.85
CA PHE A 145 2.44 4.51 1.55
C PHE A 145 1.51 5.23 0.55
N ALA A 146 0.22 5.36 0.84
CA ALA A 146 -0.71 6.09 -0.01
C ALA A 146 -0.27 7.56 -0.19
N GLY A 147 -0.31 8.03 -1.43
CA GLY A 147 0.18 9.35 -1.83
C GLY A 147 1.69 9.45 -2.04
N GLU A 148 2.49 8.42 -1.69
CA GLU A 148 3.91 8.38 -2.07
C GLU A 148 4.09 8.01 -3.54
N SER A 149 5.24 8.43 -4.09
CA SER A 149 5.72 7.86 -5.34
C SER A 149 6.17 6.41 -5.09
N ALA A 150 5.84 5.50 -5.99
CA ALA A 150 6.31 4.12 -5.94
C ALA A 150 7.76 3.96 -6.45
N TYR A 151 8.30 4.96 -7.15
CA TYR A 151 9.60 4.89 -7.83
C TYR A 151 10.77 4.58 -6.88
N GLY A 152 11.55 3.57 -7.24
CA GLY A 152 12.80 3.20 -6.58
C GLY A 152 12.79 1.78 -6.01
N PHE A 153 13.70 1.53 -5.06
CA PHE A 153 13.87 0.21 -4.46
C PHE A 153 12.96 0.01 -3.26
N TRP A 154 12.06 -0.97 -3.38
CA TRP A 154 11.28 -1.53 -2.28
C TRP A 154 12.04 -2.69 -1.67
N GLN A 155 11.96 -2.83 -0.35
CA GLN A 155 12.74 -3.83 0.38
C GLN A 155 11.85 -4.65 1.29
N LEU A 156 11.99 -5.98 1.22
CA LEU A 156 11.52 -6.88 2.25
C LEU A 156 12.71 -7.20 3.16
N GLN A 157 12.53 -6.93 4.45
CA GLN A 157 13.50 -7.21 5.49
C GLN A 157 12.94 -8.31 6.38
N ILE A 158 13.74 -9.37 6.54
CA ILE A 158 13.40 -10.51 7.39
C ILE A 158 14.53 -10.67 8.38
N TYR A 159 14.16 -10.72 9.65
CA TYR A 159 15.06 -11.01 10.74
C TYR A 159 14.67 -12.36 11.31
N ASP A 160 15.63 -13.28 11.37
CA ASP A 160 15.51 -14.46 12.19
C ASP A 160 16.12 -14.16 13.56
N MET A 161 15.30 -14.19 14.59
CA MET A 161 15.63 -13.69 15.91
C MET A 161 16.00 -14.80 16.89
N TRP A 162 15.85 -16.08 16.50
CA TRP A 162 16.13 -17.21 17.37
C TRP A 162 16.98 -18.27 16.65
N PRO A 163 17.91 -18.93 17.36
CA PRO A 163 18.74 -19.93 16.73
C PRO A 163 18.01 -21.28 16.55
N ALA A 164 18.63 -22.16 15.77
CA ALA A 164 18.25 -23.55 15.46
C ALA A 164 17.33 -23.76 14.25
N ASP A 165 16.71 -22.70 13.74
CA ASP A 165 15.84 -22.75 12.58
C ASP A 165 16.46 -22.02 11.38
N THR A 166 16.09 -22.47 10.18
CA THR A 166 16.53 -21.85 8.92
C THR A 166 15.42 -21.95 7.89
N GLY A 167 15.54 -21.18 6.82
CA GLY A 167 14.60 -21.27 5.72
C GLY A 167 15.03 -20.52 4.48
N THR A 168 14.06 -20.20 3.64
CA THR A 168 14.24 -19.49 2.38
C THR A 168 13.10 -18.51 2.17
N LEU A 169 13.45 -17.31 1.71
CA LEU A 169 12.49 -16.45 1.02
C LEU A 169 12.37 -16.98 -0.41
N ASP A 170 11.18 -17.47 -0.74
CA ASP A 170 10.86 -18.09 -2.03
C ASP A 170 10.28 -17.08 -3.04
N SER A 171 9.49 -16.12 -2.57
CA SER A 171 9.00 -15.02 -3.41
C SER A 171 8.66 -13.77 -2.61
N PHE A 172 8.80 -12.62 -3.28
CA PHE A 172 8.39 -11.32 -2.77
C PHE A 172 7.86 -10.50 -3.95
N GLU A 173 6.64 -9.99 -3.81
CA GLU A 173 6.01 -9.07 -4.75
C GLU A 173 5.31 -7.94 -4.01
N ILE A 174 5.23 -6.80 -4.66
CA ILE A 174 4.35 -5.69 -4.29
C ILE A 174 3.33 -5.49 -5.40
N VAL A 175 2.07 -5.29 -5.01
CA VAL A 175 0.97 -4.98 -5.92
C VAL A 175 0.52 -3.56 -5.62
N ILE A 176 0.67 -2.68 -6.59
CA ILE A 176 0.39 -1.26 -6.46
C ILE A 176 -0.88 -0.93 -7.23
N THR A 177 -1.88 -0.42 -6.52
CA THR A 177 -3.05 0.19 -7.14
C THR A 177 -2.85 1.70 -7.24
N THR A 178 -3.12 2.28 -8.40
CA THR A 178 -2.92 3.71 -8.69
C THR A 178 -4.26 4.41 -8.90
N PRO A 179 -4.43 5.70 -8.57
CA PRO A 179 -5.69 6.40 -8.86
C PRO A 179 -5.98 6.44 -10.36
N GLU A 180 -7.26 6.32 -10.75
CA GLU A 180 -7.69 6.53 -12.13
C GLU A 180 -7.11 7.84 -12.72
N PRO A 181 -6.66 7.84 -14.00
CA PRO A 181 -6.16 9.04 -14.69
C PRO A 181 -7.07 10.28 -14.59
N ALA A 182 -8.39 10.12 -14.45
CA ALA A 182 -9.33 11.23 -14.29
C ALA A 182 -9.20 11.94 -12.93
N ALA A 183 -8.88 11.22 -11.84
CA ALA A 183 -8.68 11.80 -10.51
C ALA A 183 -7.34 12.57 -10.43
N ALA A 184 -6.30 12.11 -11.13
CA ALA A 184 -5.01 12.80 -11.23
C ALA A 184 -5.13 14.19 -11.90
N ILE A 185 -6.03 14.33 -12.88
CA ILE A 185 -6.29 15.61 -13.56
C ILE A 185 -7.04 16.60 -12.65
N LEU A 186 -7.94 16.14 -11.77
CA LEU A 186 -8.72 17.01 -10.90
C LEU A 186 -7.88 17.66 -9.79
N LEU A 187 -6.90 16.94 -9.24
CA LEU A 187 -5.92 17.48 -8.27
C LEU A 187 -5.07 18.62 -8.86
N MET A 188 -4.78 18.56 -10.16
CA MET A 188 -4.03 19.60 -10.87
C MET A 188 -4.91 20.80 -11.29
N LEU A 189 -6.20 20.59 -11.57
CA LEU A 189 -7.13 21.65 -12.00
C LEU A 189 -7.86 22.34 -10.84
N GLY A 190 -7.96 21.73 -9.65
CA GLY A 190 -8.64 22.27 -8.47
C GLY A 190 -8.06 23.57 -7.91
N VAL A 191 -6.80 23.90 -8.23
CA VAL A 191 -6.16 25.18 -7.86
C VAL A 191 -6.53 26.31 -8.83
N GLY A 192 -6.98 25.99 -10.05
CA GLY A 192 -7.29 26.99 -11.09
C GLY A 192 -8.63 27.72 -10.92
N LEU A 193 -9.65 27.07 -10.34
CA LEU A 193 -11.02 27.60 -10.33
C LEU A 193 -11.29 28.66 -9.24
N LEU A 194 -10.43 28.77 -8.22
CA LEU A 194 -10.52 29.81 -7.18
C LEU A 194 -10.02 31.19 -7.63
N SER A 195 -9.41 31.29 -8.82
CA SER A 195 -8.85 32.55 -9.34
C SER A 195 -9.83 33.42 -10.15
N LEU A 196 -11.04 32.93 -10.46
CA LEU A 196 -11.99 33.61 -11.38
C LEU A 196 -13.06 34.47 -10.70
N PHE A 197 -13.13 34.52 -9.37
CA PHE A 197 -14.04 35.42 -8.66
C PHE A 197 -13.32 36.67 -8.17
N LYS A 198 -12.98 37.58 -9.09
CA LYS A 198 -12.63 38.95 -8.72
C LYS A 198 -13.91 39.80 -8.77
N PRO A 199 -14.45 40.28 -7.63
CA PRO A 199 -15.65 41.10 -7.65
C PRO A 199 -15.30 42.46 -8.23
N CYS A 200 -16.04 42.89 -9.26
CA CYS A 200 -15.99 44.27 -9.72
C CYS A 200 -16.64 45.14 -8.65
N ARG A 201 -15.91 46.16 -8.19
CA ARG A 201 -16.37 47.12 -7.16
C ARG A 201 -16.91 48.34 -7.89
N ASP A 202 -18.22 48.55 -7.83
CA ASP A 202 -18.85 49.77 -8.35
C ASP A 202 -18.50 50.96 -7.43
N THR A 203 -18.13 52.08 -8.05
CA THR A 203 -17.88 53.39 -7.44
C THR A 203 -19.17 54.14 -7.17
#